data_AF-A0A7C1CIF7-F1
#
_entry.id   AF-A0A7C1CIF7-F1
#
_cell.length_a   1.000
_cell.length_b   1.000
_cell.length_c   1.000
_cell.angle_alpha   90.00
_cell.angle_beta   90.00
_cell.angle_gamma   90.00
#
_symmetry.space_group_name_H-M   'P 1'
#
loop_
_entity.id
_entity.type
_entity.pdbx_description
1 polymer ?
#
loop_
_entity_poly.entity_id
_entity_poly.type
_entity_poly.pdbx_seq_one_letter_code
_entity_poly.pdbx_strand_id
1 'polypeptide(L)' 'MGEQSREMIAIDVLKERALVMDGILFERQRAIDALTLFHRNALPALEEIIKKVDSRILKERAMLYAQRIKEGINTNISL' A
#
# COMPACT_ATOMS: atom_id res chain seq x y z
N MET A 1 -0.14 -23.86 12.51
CA MET A 1 -0.58 -22.49 12.18
C MET A 1 0.57 -21.56 12.54
N GLY A 2 1.29 -21.05 11.54
CA GLY A 2 2.44 -20.18 11.77
C GLY A 2 1.96 -18.80 12.23
N GLU A 3 2.61 -18.26 13.26
CA GLU A 3 2.38 -16.91 13.75
C GLU A 3 2.70 -15.92 12.62
N GLN A 4 1.69 -15.21 12.09
CA GLN A 4 1.94 -14.11 11.16
C GLN A 4 2.65 -12.99 11.93
N SER A 5 3.76 -12.49 11.38
CA SER A 5 4.43 -11.32 11.95
C SER A 5 3.43 -10.16 12.04
N ARG A 6 3.49 -9.38 13.13
CA ARG A 6 2.69 -8.15 13.31
C ARG A 6 2.80 -7.21 12.11
N GLU A 7 3.96 -7.23 11.45
CA GLU A 7 4.22 -6.49 10.22
C GLU A 7 3.31 -6.94 9.06
N MET A 8 3.21 -8.25 8.81
CA MET A 8 2.34 -8.79 7.76
C MET A 8 0.87 -8.46 8.03
N ILE A 9 0.44 -8.56 9.30
CA ILE A 9 -0.91 -8.18 9.71
C ILE A 9 -1.17 -6.70 9.40
N ALA A 10 -0.22 -5.82 9.72
CA ALA A 10 -0.35 -4.39 9.43
C ALA A 10 -0.43 -4.11 7.92
N ILE A 11 0.39 -4.79 7.11
CA ILE A 11 0.36 -4.68 5.64
C ILE A 11 -0.98 -5.13 5.08
N ASP A 12 -1.51 -6.26 5.54
CA ASP A 12 -2.79 -6.78 5.06
C ASP A 12 -3.95 -5.86 5.43
N VAL A 13 -3.99 -5.33 6.66
CA VAL A 13 -5.01 -4.36 7.08
C VAL A 13 -4.97 -3.09 6.22
N LEU A 14 -3.78 -2.55 5.94
CA LEU A 14 -3.65 -1.35 5.09
C LEU A 14 -4.07 -1.63 3.64
N LYS A 15 -3.72 -2.80 3.11
CA LYS A 15 -4.15 -3.24 1.78
C LYS A 15 -5.67 -3.34 1.68
N GLU A 16 -6.32 -3.98 2.65
CA GLU A 16 -7.77 -4.08 2.72
C GLU A 16 -8.40 -2.70 2.74
N ARG A 17 -7.88 -1.78 3.57
CA ARG A 17 -8.35 -0.38 3.63
C ARG A 17 -8.22 0.36 2.30
N ALA A 18 -7.13 0.16 1.56
CA ALA A 18 -6.94 0.76 0.24
C ALA A 18 -7.96 0.25 -0.80
N LEU A 19 -8.42 -0.99 -0.65
CA LEU A 19 -9.33 -1.67 -1.58
C LEU A 19 -10.82 -1.53 -1.25
N VAL A 20 -11.19 -0.92 -0.11
CA VAL A 20 -12.61 -0.69 0.22
C VAL A 20 -13.27 0.21 -0.83
N MET A 21 -14.22 -0.32 -1.58
CA MET A 21 -14.90 0.38 -2.68
C MET A 21 -15.65 1.63 -2.20
N ASP A 22 -16.42 1.50 -1.11
CA ASP A 22 -17.20 2.60 -0.52
C ASP A 22 -16.40 3.47 0.46
N GLY A 23 -15.07 3.30 0.51
CA GLY A 23 -14.19 4.01 1.43
C GLY A 23 -13.96 5.47 1.00
N ILE A 24 -13.73 6.35 1.97
CA ILE A 24 -13.33 7.73 1.70
C ILE A 24 -12.00 7.73 0.94
N LEU A 25 -11.96 8.38 -0.23
CA LEU A 25 -10.78 8.40 -1.12
C LEU A 25 -9.50 8.80 -0.38
N PHE A 26 -9.59 9.75 0.55
CA PHE A 26 -8.47 10.21 1.37
C PHE A 26 -7.92 9.10 2.30
N GLU A 27 -8.79 8.33 2.95
CA GLU A 27 -8.37 7.22 3.82
C GLU A 27 -7.67 6.12 3.02
N ARG A 28 -8.19 5.83 1.82
CA ARG A 28 -7.57 4.87 0.88
C ARG A 28 -6.19 5.35 0.43
N GLN A 29 -6.02 6.65 0.14
CA GLN A 29 -4.70 7.23 -0.16
C GLN A 29 -3.76 7.10 1.04
N ARG A 30 -4.23 7.44 2.25
CA ARG A 30 -3.42 7.32 3.48
C ARG A 30 -3.00 5.88 3.76
N ALA A 31 -3.84 4.90 3.46
CA ALA A 31 -3.47 3.50 3.58
C ALA A 31 -2.35 3.10 2.61
N ILE A 32 -2.41 3.57 1.35
CA ILE A 32 -1.34 3.38 0.36
C ILE A 32 -0.04 4.08 0.80
N ASP A 33 -0.14 5.28 1.36
CA ASP A 33 1.02 6.03 1.86
C ASP A 33 1.68 5.31 3.04
N ALA A 34 0.88 4.79 3.98
CA ALA A 34 1.36 4.05 5.14
C ALA A 34 2.08 2.74 4.75
N LEU A 35 1.71 2.10 3.63
CA LEU A 35 2.42 0.91 3.13
C LEU A 35 3.90 1.20 2.84
N THR A 36 4.28 2.46 2.57
CA THR A 36 5.67 2.82 2.30
C THR A 36 6.62 2.62 3.48
N LEU A 37 6.08 2.55 4.71
CA LEU A 37 6.85 2.31 5.95
C LEU A 37 7.42 0.88 6.02
N PHE A 38 6.85 -0.06 5.26
CA PHE A 38 7.28 -1.46 5.25
C PHE A 38 8.24 -1.76 4.08
N HIS A 39 8.64 -0.73 3.33
CA HIS A 39 9.63 -0.84 2.25
C HIS A 39 9.36 -2.03 1.31
N ARG A 40 10.33 -2.94 1.13
CA ARG A 40 10.21 -4.10 0.25
C ARG A 40 9.10 -5.06 0.65
N ASN A 41 8.74 -5.14 1.93
CA ASN A 41 7.70 -6.04 2.42
C ASN A 41 6.30 -5.61 1.97
N ALA A 42 6.09 -4.34 1.64
CA ALA A 42 4.83 -3.84 1.08
C ALA A 42 4.65 -4.07 -0.43
N LEU A 43 5.70 -4.49 -1.17
CA LEU A 43 5.60 -4.65 -2.63
C LEU A 43 4.45 -5.57 -3.08
N PRO A 44 4.24 -6.76 -2.48
CA PRO A 44 3.13 -7.63 -2.88
C PRO A 44 1.76 -6.96 -2.69
N ALA A 45 1.57 -6.21 -1.59
CA ALA A 45 0.34 -5.49 -1.32
C ALA A 45 0.11 -4.34 -2.32
N LEU A 46 1.14 -3.56 -2.64
CA LEU A 46 1.06 -2.51 -3.66
C LEU A 46 0.73 -3.07 -5.04
N GLU A 47 1.34 -4.19 -5.43
CA GLU A 47 1.03 -4.86 -6.71
C GLU A 47 -0.39 -5.41 -6.77
N GLU A 48 -0.92 -5.90 -5.65
CA GLU A 48 -2.32 -6.31 -5.56
C GLU A 48 -3.28 -5.12 -5.68
N ILE A 49 -2.97 -4.00 -5.02
CA ILE A 49 -3.75 -2.74 -5.12
C ILE A 49 -3.78 -2.25 -6.56
N ILE A 50 -2.64 -2.20 -7.25
CA ILE A 50 -2.56 -1.76 -8.66
C ILE A 50 -3.49 -2.56 -9.58
N LYS A 51 -3.67 -3.86 -9.29
CA LYS A 51 -4.52 -4.77 -10.08
C LYS A 51 -6.01 -4.61 -9.76
N LYS A 52 -6.37 -4.32 -8.51
CA LYS A 52 -7.74 -4.41 -8.01
C LYS A 52 -8.43 -3.08 -7.78
N VAL A 53 -7.69 -2.00 -7.59
CA VAL A 53 -8.26 -0.70 -7.26
C VAL A 53 -9.02 -0.10 -8.44
N ASP A 54 -10.19 0.45 -8.16
CA ASP A 54 -11.11 1.07 -9.12
C ASP A 54 -10.72 2.51 -9.47
N SER A 55 -10.12 3.24 -8.52
CA SER A 55 -9.70 4.63 -8.70
C SER A 55 -8.36 4.74 -9.42
N ARG A 56 -8.36 5.49 -10.53
CA ARG A 56 -7.13 5.85 -11.27
C ARG A 56 -6.09 6.53 -10.37
N ILE A 57 -6.52 7.45 -9.49
CA ILE A 57 -5.62 8.18 -8.57
C ILE A 57 -4.92 7.20 -7.61
N LEU A 58 -5.66 6.24 -7.06
CA LEU A 58 -5.09 5.23 -6.16
C LEU A 58 -4.12 4.30 -6.90
N LYS A 59 -4.46 3.92 -8.14
CA LYS A 59 -3.60 3.10 -8.98
C LYS A 59 -2.28 3.80 -9.30
N GLU A 60 -2.32 5.05 -9.75
CA GLU A 60 -1.13 5.85 -10.05
C GLU A 60 -0.23 6.02 -8.81
N ARG A 61 -0.84 6.29 -7.65
CA ARG A 61 -0.11 6.41 -6.37
C ARG A 61 0.56 5.10 -5.97
N ALA A 62 -0.14 3.96 -6.05
CA ALA A 62 0.44 2.66 -5.73
C ALA A 62 1.58 2.27 -6.70
N MET A 63 1.42 2.57 -8.01
CA MET A 63 2.48 2.36 -9.00
C MET A 63 3.74 3.17 -8.69
N LEU A 64 3.58 4.45 -8.31
CA LEU A 64 4.70 5.31 -7.94
C LEU A 64 5.50 4.74 -6.76
N TYR A 65 4.83 4.29 -5.69
CA TYR A 65 5.54 3.72 -4.54
C TYR A 65 6.16 2.36 -4.84
N ALA A 66 5.47 1.49 -5.58
CA ALA A 66 6.02 0.21 -5.99
C ALA A 66 7.31 0.41 -6.82
N GLN A 67 7.32 1.38 -7.74
CA GLN A 67 8.50 1.73 -8.51
C GLN A 67 9.64 2.25 -7.62
N ARG A 68 9.37 3.24 -6.77
CA ARG A 68 10.39 3.83 -5.87
C ARG A 68 11.01 2.79 -4.93
N ILE A 69 10.20 1.90 -4.36
CA ILE A 69 10.70 0.82 -3.49
C ILE A 69 11.58 -0.16 -4.27
N LYS A 70 11.22 -0.48 -5.53
CA LYS A 70 12.05 -1.33 -6.41
C LYS A 70 13.40 -0.66 -6.74
N GLU A 71 13.39 0.65 -6.95
CA GLU A 71 14.58 1.46 -7.23
C GLU A 71 15.42 1.77 -5.98
N GLY A 72 14.96 1.38 -4.78
CA GLY A 72 15.64 1.69 -3.52
C GLY A 72 15.57 3.17 -3.12
N ILE A 73 14.66 3.93 -3.73
CA ILE A 73 14.42 5.34 -3.40
C ILE A 73 13.66 5.39 -2.08
N ASN A 74 14.15 6.23 -1.17
CA ASN A 74 13.47 6.43 0.11
C ASN A 74 12.09 7.07 -0.14
N THR A 75 11.04 6.32 0.16
CA THR A 75 9.64 6.74 0.01
C THR A 75 9.13 7.49 1.22
N ASN A 76 9.97 7.84 2.20
CA ASN A 76 9.55 8.53 3.42
C ASN A 76 8.82 9.84 3.07
N ILE A 77 7.51 9.82 3.30
CA ILE A 77 6.63 10.97 3.16
C ILE A 77 6.43 11.47 4.59
N SER A 78 6.83 12.71 4.87
CA SER A 78 6.40 13.37 6.09
C SER A 78 4.87 13.42 6.09
N LEU A 79 4.24 12.66 6.99
CA LEU A 79 2.79 12.45 7.09
C LEU A 79 2.02 13.72 7.47
#